data_AF-A0A2V0PIN8-F1
#
_entry.id   AF-A0A2V0PIN8-F1
#
_cell.length_a   1.000
_cell.length_b   1.000
_cell.length_c   1.000
_cell.angle_alpha   90.00
_cell.angle_beta   90.00
_cell.angle_gamma   90.00
#
_symmetry.space_group_name_H-M   'P 1'
#
loop_
_entity.id
_entity.type
_entity.pdbx_description
1 polymer ?
#
loop_
_entity_poly.entity_id
_entity_poly.type
_entity_poly.pdbx_seq_one_letter_code
_entity_poly.pdbx_strand_id
1 'polypeptide(L)'
;MACDGNFEPVDDGCVCPPDHYLNATDNCLPCTGFDPQCSKCDLPNNCTACNGGMMPDGTGGCSCPPKYFWDDLHSSPPECVSCSMFADQLCDECDVHGCTSCLNNLVLDSAGFCGCPDSGTYFDDFNGACVNCTMYEAHCASCDEFGCLDCGAGGMIPDGVLGCACPAGTYLKPATDTCSPCTDFGPACTVCGADGGCTACSGGLTPDGQGGCK
;
A
#
# COMPACT_ATOMS: atom_id res chain seq x y z
N MET A 1 -32.64 -17.10 51.98
CA MET A 1 -33.26 -17.38 50.68
C MET A 1 -32.27 -18.26 49.93
N ALA A 2 -32.68 -19.45 49.46
CA ALA A 2 -31.80 -20.32 48.69
C ALA A 2 -32.06 -20.05 47.21
N CYS A 3 -31.02 -19.68 46.46
CA CYS A 3 -31.09 -19.59 45.02
C CYS A 3 -31.08 -21.02 44.45
N ASP A 4 -31.93 -21.29 43.46
CA ASP A 4 -31.97 -22.58 42.75
C ASP A 4 -31.17 -22.47 41.45
N GLY A 5 -30.57 -23.57 40.99
CA GLY A 5 -29.70 -23.58 39.80
C GLY A 5 -28.36 -22.84 39.96
N ASN A 6 -27.88 -22.22 38.89
CA ASN A 6 -26.56 -21.56 38.80
C ASN A 6 -26.59 -20.08 39.23
N PHE A 7 -27.42 -19.71 40.22
CA PHE A 7 -27.55 -18.32 40.69
C PHE A 7 -26.83 -18.11 42.03
N GLU A 8 -26.29 -16.91 42.25
CA GLU A 8 -25.66 -16.51 43.50
C GLU A 8 -26.59 -15.59 44.34
N PRO A 9 -26.63 -15.78 45.67
CA PRO A 9 -27.46 -14.96 46.55
C PRO A 9 -26.85 -13.56 46.76
N VAL A 10 -27.69 -12.52 46.69
CA VAL A 10 -27.39 -11.13 47.02
C VAL A 10 -28.42 -10.58 48.03
N ASP A 11 -28.15 -9.43 48.64
CA ASP A 11 -28.94 -8.88 49.77
C ASP A 11 -30.46 -8.81 49.49
N ASP A 12 -30.87 -8.57 48.24
CA ASP A 12 -32.28 -8.47 47.82
C ASP A 12 -32.67 -9.48 46.71
N GLY A 13 -31.97 -10.61 46.56
CA GLY A 13 -32.40 -11.64 45.58
C GLY A 13 -31.33 -12.63 45.16
N CYS A 14 -31.48 -13.14 43.93
CA CYS A 14 -30.56 -14.05 43.27
C CYS A 14 -30.13 -13.45 41.94
N VAL A 15 -28.82 -13.41 41.68
CA VAL A 15 -28.25 -12.89 40.43
C VAL A 15 -27.39 -13.97 39.78
N CYS A 16 -27.10 -13.84 38.50
CA CYS A 16 -26.11 -14.71 37.89
C CYS A 16 -24.72 -14.45 38.50
N PRO A 17 -23.87 -15.49 38.61
CA PRO A 17 -22.48 -15.34 39.00
C PRO A 17 -21.77 -14.31 38.12
N PRO A 18 -20.63 -13.77 38.58
CA PRO A 18 -19.71 -13.06 37.71
C PRO A 18 -19.47 -13.86 36.42
N ASP A 19 -19.37 -13.15 35.30
CA ASP A 19 -19.07 -13.74 33.99
C ASP A 19 -20.20 -14.62 33.41
N HIS A 20 -21.44 -14.43 33.91
CA HIS A 20 -22.66 -15.06 33.39
C HIS A 20 -23.78 -14.05 33.15
N TYR A 21 -24.65 -14.35 32.18
CA TYR A 21 -25.85 -13.56 31.88
C TYR A 21 -27.12 -14.40 32.02
N LEU A 22 -28.23 -13.74 32.37
CA LEU A 22 -29.56 -14.34 32.42
C LEU A 22 -30.16 -14.38 31.00
N ASN A 23 -30.35 -15.57 30.44
CA ASN A 23 -30.99 -15.71 29.14
C ASN A 23 -32.54 -15.56 29.23
N ALA A 24 -33.22 -15.56 28.07
CA ALA A 24 -34.69 -15.43 28.00
C ALA A 24 -35.49 -16.59 28.63
N THR A 25 -34.82 -17.64 29.10
CA THR A 25 -35.41 -18.82 29.76
C THR A 25 -35.07 -18.90 31.25
N ASP A 26 -34.64 -17.78 31.84
CA ASP A 26 -34.23 -17.68 33.25
C ASP A 26 -33.07 -18.61 33.63
N ASN A 27 -32.12 -18.81 32.72
CA ASN A 27 -30.89 -19.57 32.97
C ASN A 27 -29.66 -18.67 32.91
N CYS A 28 -28.73 -18.84 33.87
CA CYS A 28 -27.42 -18.21 33.83
C CYS A 28 -26.50 -18.96 32.86
N LEU A 29 -26.16 -18.31 31.74
CA LEU A 29 -25.23 -18.82 30.75
C LEU A 29 -23.90 -18.06 30.83
N PRO A 30 -22.76 -18.74 30.59
CA PRO A 30 -21.45 -18.07 30.62
C PRO A 30 -21.37 -17.03 29.49
N CYS A 31 -20.66 -15.93 29.75
CA CYS A 31 -20.44 -14.87 28.76
C CYS A 31 -19.74 -15.37 27.49
N THR A 32 -18.96 -16.46 27.60
CA THR A 32 -18.36 -17.14 26.46
C THR A 32 -19.37 -17.72 25.45
N GLY A 33 -20.65 -17.81 25.85
CA GLY A 33 -21.75 -18.17 24.95
C GLY A 33 -22.16 -17.07 23.97
N PHE A 34 -21.79 -15.80 24.24
CA PHE A 34 -21.93 -14.70 23.27
C PHE A 34 -20.74 -14.65 22.32
N ASP A 35 -19.54 -14.62 22.90
CA ASP A 35 -18.27 -14.57 22.18
C ASP A 35 -17.23 -15.35 23.01
N PRO A 36 -16.47 -16.29 22.43
CA PRO A 36 -15.49 -17.10 23.16
C PRO A 36 -14.45 -16.30 23.95
N GLN A 37 -14.19 -15.05 23.53
CA GLN A 37 -13.22 -14.15 24.15
C GLN A 37 -13.87 -13.22 25.19
N CYS A 38 -15.18 -13.29 25.39
CA CYS A 38 -15.86 -12.48 26.39
C CYS A 38 -15.64 -13.00 27.81
N SER A 39 -14.93 -12.21 28.63
CA SER A 39 -14.70 -12.52 30.04
C SER A 39 -15.79 -11.97 30.96
N LYS A 40 -16.43 -10.85 30.60
CA LYS A 40 -17.56 -10.27 31.33
C LYS A 40 -18.61 -9.75 30.38
N CYS A 41 -19.88 -9.89 30.74
CA CYS A 41 -20.99 -9.44 29.93
C CYS A 41 -22.11 -8.89 30.81
N ASP A 42 -22.84 -7.93 30.26
CA ASP A 42 -24.06 -7.37 30.83
C ASP A 42 -25.23 -7.57 29.86
N LEU A 43 -26.41 -7.72 30.44
CA LEU A 43 -27.65 -7.83 29.69
C LEU A 43 -28.09 -6.46 29.13
N PRO A 44 -28.74 -6.44 27.96
CA PRO A 44 -29.27 -7.59 27.25
C PRO A 44 -28.32 -8.36 26.33
N ASN A 45 -27.20 -7.82 25.83
CA ASN A 45 -26.31 -8.52 24.87
C ASN A 45 -24.91 -7.86 24.73
N ASN A 46 -24.30 -7.36 25.80
CA ASN A 46 -23.02 -6.64 25.66
C ASN A 46 -21.90 -7.31 26.44
N CYS A 47 -20.90 -7.83 25.71
CA CYS A 47 -19.61 -8.07 26.33
C CYS A 47 -19.04 -6.75 26.90
N THR A 48 -18.65 -6.75 28.16
CA THR A 48 -18.11 -5.57 28.87
C THR A 48 -16.62 -5.70 29.15
N ALA A 49 -16.07 -6.92 29.11
CA ALA A 49 -14.63 -7.16 29.16
C ALA A 49 -14.26 -8.40 28.34
N CYS A 50 -13.10 -8.36 27.69
CA CYS A 50 -12.61 -9.40 26.80
C CYS A 50 -11.25 -9.96 27.28
N ASN A 51 -10.89 -11.14 26.78
CA ASN A 51 -9.60 -11.80 26.99
C ASN A 51 -8.65 -11.55 25.81
N GLY A 52 -7.40 -12.01 25.92
CA GLY A 52 -6.45 -12.03 24.79
C GLY A 52 -6.04 -10.66 24.25
N GLY A 53 -6.20 -9.59 25.04
CA GLY A 53 -5.92 -8.22 24.61
C GLY A 53 -7.01 -7.58 23.73
N MET A 54 -8.14 -8.25 23.55
CA MET A 54 -9.29 -7.72 22.83
C MET A 54 -10.07 -6.68 23.65
N MET A 55 -10.94 -5.94 22.98
CA MET A 55 -11.85 -4.97 23.56
C MET A 55 -13.28 -5.20 23.08
N PRO A 56 -14.31 -4.77 23.85
CA PRO A 56 -15.69 -4.82 23.40
C PRO A 56 -15.89 -4.04 22.09
N ASP A 57 -16.56 -4.66 21.12
CA ASP A 57 -16.76 -4.10 19.77
C ASP A 57 -17.98 -3.17 19.66
N GLY A 58 -18.80 -3.10 20.71
CA GLY A 58 -20.05 -2.34 20.74
C GLY A 58 -21.24 -3.02 20.06
N THR A 59 -21.06 -4.20 19.47
CA THR A 59 -22.12 -5.05 18.88
C THR A 59 -22.46 -6.28 19.74
N GLY A 60 -21.69 -6.49 20.80
CA GLY A 60 -21.91 -7.53 21.81
C GLY A 60 -20.79 -8.57 21.88
N GLY A 61 -19.77 -8.45 21.02
CA GLY A 61 -18.61 -9.32 20.97
C GLY A 61 -17.32 -8.64 21.36
N CYS A 62 -16.22 -9.31 21.06
CA CYS A 62 -14.86 -8.87 21.29
C CYS A 62 -14.12 -8.72 19.96
N SER A 63 -13.45 -7.59 19.77
CA SER A 63 -12.58 -7.35 18.61
C SER A 63 -11.19 -6.91 19.07
N CYS A 64 -10.18 -7.13 18.25
CA CYS A 64 -8.89 -6.52 18.50
C CYS A 64 -8.99 -4.99 18.43
N PRO A 65 -8.12 -4.27 19.16
CA PRO A 65 -8.00 -2.82 19.02
C PRO A 65 -7.72 -2.41 17.57
N PRO A 66 -8.00 -1.15 17.19
CA PRO A 66 -7.64 -0.66 15.86
C PRO A 66 -6.16 -0.89 15.56
N LYS A 67 -5.84 -1.34 14.33
CA LYS A 67 -4.49 -1.72 13.87
C LYS A 67 -3.93 -3.01 14.48
N TYR A 68 -4.79 -3.85 15.03
CA TYR A 68 -4.44 -5.20 15.49
C TYR A 68 -5.39 -6.22 14.87
N PHE A 69 -4.91 -7.44 14.69
CA PHE A 69 -5.71 -8.57 14.26
C PHE A 69 -5.57 -9.72 15.26
N TRP A 70 -6.55 -10.62 15.29
CA TRP A 70 -6.50 -11.80 16.14
C TRP A 70 -5.67 -12.90 15.46
N ASP A 71 -4.58 -13.31 16.10
CA ASP A 71 -3.72 -14.38 15.60
C ASP A 71 -3.90 -15.64 16.46
N ASP A 72 -4.63 -16.61 15.93
CA ASP A 72 -4.79 -17.95 16.52
C ASP A 72 -3.95 -19.02 15.80
N LEU A 73 -3.26 -18.63 14.72
CA LEU A 73 -2.49 -19.52 13.85
C LEU A 73 -1.01 -19.54 14.22
N HIS A 74 -0.43 -18.39 14.58
CA HIS A 74 1.01 -18.25 14.84
C HIS A 74 1.32 -17.84 16.28
N SER A 75 0.38 -17.25 17.02
CA SER A 75 0.54 -16.90 18.43
C SER A 75 0.04 -17.99 19.37
N SER A 76 0.84 -18.31 20.41
CA SER A 76 0.47 -19.28 21.45
C SER A 76 0.86 -18.74 22.84
N PRO A 77 -0.11 -18.25 23.65
CA PRO A 77 -1.56 -18.30 23.39
C PRO A 77 -2.01 -17.34 22.27
N PRO A 78 -3.20 -17.56 21.67
CA PRO A 78 -3.80 -16.62 20.73
C PRO A 78 -3.94 -15.22 21.34
N GLU A 79 -3.60 -14.20 20.56
CA GLU A 79 -3.61 -12.82 21.03
C GLU A 79 -3.83 -11.84 19.88
N CYS A 80 -4.14 -10.59 20.23
CA CYS A 80 -4.14 -9.50 19.27
C CYS A 80 -2.71 -9.09 18.91
N VAL A 81 -2.35 -9.24 17.64
CA VAL A 81 -1.03 -8.88 17.12
C VAL A 81 -1.13 -7.59 16.31
N SER A 82 -0.15 -6.70 16.49
CA SER A 82 -0.11 -5.40 15.82
C SER A 82 0.16 -5.55 14.33
N CYS A 83 -0.59 -4.84 13.50
CA CYS A 83 -0.34 -4.71 12.05
C CYS A 83 1.01 -4.05 11.74
N SER A 84 1.67 -3.44 12.74
CA SER A 84 3.04 -2.94 12.58
C SER A 84 4.07 -4.03 12.31
N MET A 85 3.74 -5.31 12.47
CA MET A 85 4.60 -6.39 11.98
C MET A 85 4.72 -6.41 10.44
N PHE A 86 3.78 -5.75 9.75
CA PHE A 86 3.78 -5.46 8.31
C PHE A 86 4.10 -3.98 8.04
N ALA A 87 4.82 -3.29 8.96
CA ALA A 87 5.11 -1.86 8.81
C ALA A 87 6.02 -1.55 7.61
N ASP A 88 6.88 -2.49 7.21
CA ASP A 88 7.63 -2.46 5.96
C ASP A 88 6.72 -2.48 4.72
N GLN A 89 5.48 -2.90 4.89
CA GLN A 89 4.44 -2.90 3.85
C GLN A 89 3.50 -1.71 3.97
N LEU A 90 3.81 -0.69 4.77
CA LEU A 90 3.00 0.54 4.92
C LEU A 90 1.51 0.26 5.19
N CYS A 91 1.26 -0.79 5.97
CA CYS A 91 -0.07 -1.32 6.23
C CYS A 91 -0.83 -0.53 7.30
N ASP A 92 -2.12 -0.23 7.08
CA ASP A 92 -2.99 0.43 8.07
C ASP A 92 -3.87 -0.60 8.82
N GLU A 93 -4.53 -1.48 8.06
CA GLU A 93 -5.30 -2.61 8.62
C GLU A 93 -4.80 -3.92 8.01
N CYS A 94 -4.84 -4.98 8.80
CA CYS A 94 -4.34 -6.30 8.43
C CYS A 94 -5.22 -7.40 9.02
N ASP A 95 -5.05 -8.60 8.48
CA ASP A 95 -5.58 -9.84 9.03
C ASP A 95 -4.46 -10.91 9.10
N VAL A 96 -4.85 -12.15 9.40
CA VAL A 96 -3.91 -13.27 9.50
C VAL A 96 -3.24 -13.65 8.17
N HIS A 97 -3.73 -13.13 7.06
CA HIS A 97 -3.18 -13.34 5.71
C HIS A 97 -2.30 -12.17 5.24
N GLY A 98 -2.28 -11.04 5.96
CA GLY A 98 -1.43 -9.91 5.66
C GLY A 98 -2.20 -8.60 5.63
N CYS A 99 -1.74 -7.65 4.83
CA CYS A 99 -2.35 -6.34 4.77
C CYS A 99 -3.72 -6.37 4.05
N THR A 100 -4.72 -5.68 4.61
CA THR A 100 -6.06 -5.55 4.05
C THR A 100 -6.39 -4.12 3.64
N SER A 101 -5.72 -3.12 4.23
CA SER A 101 -5.77 -1.74 3.79
C SER A 101 -4.46 -1.00 4.08
N CYS A 102 -4.16 0.00 3.26
CA CYS A 102 -2.87 0.68 3.27
C CYS A 102 -2.93 2.05 3.92
N LEU A 103 -1.80 2.50 4.47
CA LEU A 103 -1.65 3.87 4.95
C LEU A 103 -1.71 4.85 3.77
N ASN A 104 -2.25 6.05 4.04
CA ASN A 104 -2.32 7.15 3.07
C ASN A 104 -3.11 6.77 1.80
N ASN A 105 -2.66 7.22 0.62
CA ASN A 105 -3.29 6.95 -0.68
C ASN A 105 -2.63 5.76 -1.40
N LEU A 106 -2.03 4.84 -0.65
CA LEU A 106 -1.44 3.62 -1.21
C LEU A 106 -2.53 2.61 -1.54
N VAL A 107 -2.19 1.69 -2.45
CA VAL A 107 -3.08 0.60 -2.86
C VAL A 107 -2.40 -0.73 -2.61
N LEU A 108 -3.21 -1.75 -2.35
CA LEU A 108 -2.77 -3.13 -2.30
C LEU A 108 -2.46 -3.64 -3.71
N ASP A 109 -1.28 -4.21 -3.86
CA ASP A 109 -0.91 -4.97 -5.05
C ASP A 109 -1.49 -6.39 -5.01
N SER A 110 -1.28 -7.16 -6.09
CA SER A 110 -1.75 -8.55 -6.17
C SER A 110 -1.07 -9.51 -5.19
N ALA A 111 0.03 -9.10 -4.56
CA ALA A 111 0.80 -9.88 -3.60
C ALA A 111 0.49 -9.51 -2.14
N GLY A 112 -0.39 -8.53 -1.91
CA GLY A 112 -0.79 -8.10 -0.57
C GLY A 112 0.08 -6.97 0.02
N PHE A 113 0.92 -6.32 -0.80
CA PHE A 113 1.79 -5.22 -0.36
C PHE A 113 1.19 -3.86 -0.72
N CYS A 114 1.40 -2.86 0.13
CA CYS A 114 1.01 -1.50 -0.19
C CYS A 114 2.06 -0.79 -1.04
N GLY A 115 1.62 -0.26 -2.17
CA GLY A 115 2.44 0.52 -3.08
C GLY A 115 1.66 1.67 -3.70
N CYS A 116 2.31 2.40 -4.59
CA CYS A 116 1.65 3.47 -5.31
C CYS A 116 0.67 2.93 -6.37
N PRO A 117 -0.40 3.69 -6.67
CA PRO A 117 -1.53 3.21 -7.49
C PRO A 117 -1.17 2.88 -8.95
N ASP A 118 -0.09 3.46 -9.46
CA ASP A 118 0.33 3.30 -10.84
C ASP A 118 1.86 3.28 -10.94
N SER A 119 2.37 2.69 -12.02
CA SER A 119 3.80 2.66 -12.30
C SER A 119 4.41 4.04 -12.56
N GLY A 120 3.58 5.06 -12.81
CA GLY A 120 4.00 6.45 -13.02
C GLY A 120 4.22 7.21 -11.71
N THR A 121 4.13 6.52 -10.58
CA THR A 121 4.41 7.06 -9.25
C THR A 121 5.30 6.09 -8.45
N TYR A 122 6.09 6.64 -7.55
CA TYR A 122 6.89 5.88 -6.58
C TYR A 122 6.63 6.39 -5.17
N PHE A 123 6.84 5.54 -4.16
CA PHE A 123 6.68 5.96 -2.77
C PHE A 123 7.95 6.65 -2.29
N ASP A 124 7.83 7.89 -1.85
CA ASP A 124 8.91 8.64 -1.24
C ASP A 124 8.80 8.52 0.29
N ASP A 125 9.69 7.74 0.88
CA ASP A 125 9.78 7.50 2.33
C ASP A 125 9.97 8.79 3.14
N PHE A 126 10.62 9.80 2.56
CA PHE A 126 10.86 11.08 3.23
C PHE A 126 9.59 11.92 3.31
N ASN A 127 8.80 11.93 2.23
CA ASN A 127 7.54 12.66 2.15
C ASN A 127 6.33 11.84 2.63
N GLY A 128 6.50 10.52 2.80
CA GLY A 128 5.44 9.58 3.18
C GLY A 128 4.31 9.50 2.16
N ALA A 129 4.60 9.74 0.87
CA ALA A 129 3.60 9.89 -0.17
C ALA A 129 4.08 9.38 -1.54
N CYS A 130 3.12 9.06 -2.39
CA CYS A 130 3.38 8.76 -3.80
C CYS A 130 3.71 10.04 -4.57
N VAL A 131 4.84 10.06 -5.25
CA VAL A 131 5.31 11.16 -6.10
C VAL A 131 5.33 10.71 -7.54
N ASN A 132 5.00 11.63 -8.44
CA ASN A 132 4.89 11.34 -9.87
C ASN A 132 6.28 11.36 -10.52
N CYS A 133 6.56 10.35 -11.35
CA CYS A 133 7.83 10.20 -12.05
C CYS A 133 8.19 11.38 -12.97
N THR A 134 7.19 12.16 -13.39
CA THR A 134 7.42 13.40 -14.14
C THR A 134 8.21 14.47 -13.39
N MET A 135 8.42 14.30 -12.07
CA MET A 135 9.31 15.17 -11.29
C MET A 135 10.78 15.05 -11.70
N TYR A 136 11.18 13.89 -12.22
CA TYR A 136 12.52 13.68 -12.75
C TYR A 136 12.61 14.20 -14.19
N GLU A 137 11.68 13.77 -15.05
CA GLU A 137 11.64 14.12 -16.46
C GLU A 137 10.24 13.90 -17.04
N ALA A 138 9.78 14.75 -17.96
CA ALA A 138 8.39 14.78 -18.42
C ALA A 138 7.94 13.49 -19.14
N HIS A 139 8.88 12.75 -19.74
CA HIS A 139 8.63 11.50 -20.44
C HIS A 139 8.91 10.27 -19.58
N CYS A 140 9.15 10.43 -18.28
CA CYS A 140 9.35 9.28 -17.41
C CYS A 140 8.03 8.54 -17.12
N ALA A 141 7.95 7.27 -17.53
CA ALA A 141 6.75 6.44 -17.36
C ALA A 141 6.79 5.57 -16.11
N SER A 142 7.98 5.19 -15.65
CA SER A 142 8.18 4.60 -14.33
C SER A 142 9.51 5.00 -13.73
N CYS A 143 9.57 5.04 -12.41
CA CYS A 143 10.71 5.54 -11.65
C CYS A 143 10.78 4.89 -10.28
N ASP A 144 11.94 5.02 -9.66
CA ASP A 144 12.14 4.81 -8.24
C ASP A 144 12.76 6.08 -7.61
N GLU A 145 13.21 5.97 -6.36
CA GLU A 145 13.87 7.06 -5.64
C GLU A 145 15.18 7.55 -6.31
N PHE A 146 15.77 6.74 -7.20
CA PHE A 146 17.01 7.04 -7.91
C PHE A 146 16.79 7.62 -9.31
N GLY A 147 15.56 7.65 -9.82
CA GLY A 147 15.22 8.29 -11.08
C GLY A 147 14.39 7.42 -12.02
N CYS A 148 14.43 7.76 -13.31
CA CYS A 148 13.60 7.09 -14.30
C CYS A 148 14.10 5.67 -14.64
N LEU A 149 13.22 4.69 -14.48
CA LEU A 149 13.46 3.28 -14.82
C LEU A 149 12.98 2.93 -16.23
N ASP A 150 11.88 3.53 -16.66
CA ASP A 150 11.34 3.36 -18.01
C ASP A 150 10.80 4.67 -18.55
N CYS A 151 11.05 4.89 -19.83
CA CYS A 151 10.61 6.07 -20.55
C CYS A 151 9.30 5.76 -21.26
N GLY A 152 8.42 6.75 -21.33
CA GLY A 152 7.11 6.62 -21.94
C GLY A 152 7.15 6.38 -23.44
N ALA A 153 5.99 6.53 -24.06
CA ALA A 153 5.87 6.41 -25.51
C ALA A 153 6.81 7.41 -26.21
N GLY A 154 7.35 7.01 -27.37
CA GLY A 154 8.22 7.86 -28.17
C GLY A 154 9.61 7.29 -28.44
N GLY A 155 9.93 6.09 -27.92
CA GLY A 155 11.18 5.40 -28.23
C GLY A 155 12.40 5.96 -27.50
N MET A 156 12.18 6.72 -26.45
CA MET A 156 13.23 7.15 -25.53
C MET A 156 13.66 5.98 -24.63
N ILE A 157 14.85 6.09 -24.06
CA ILE A 157 15.41 5.14 -23.12
C ILE A 157 15.99 5.88 -21.90
N PRO A 158 16.09 5.24 -20.73
CA PRO A 158 16.74 5.84 -19.58
C PRO A 158 18.18 6.27 -19.91
N ASP A 159 18.55 7.48 -19.52
CA ASP A 159 19.88 8.06 -19.82
C ASP A 159 20.98 7.64 -18.84
N GLY A 160 20.61 6.90 -17.79
CA GLY A 160 21.51 6.46 -16.72
C GLY A 160 21.83 7.53 -15.68
N VAL A 161 21.15 8.68 -15.72
CA VAL A 161 21.26 9.74 -14.73
C VAL A 161 19.95 9.84 -13.95
N LEU A 162 18.96 10.55 -14.49
CA LEU A 162 17.66 10.76 -13.86
C LEU A 162 16.51 10.80 -14.88
N GLY A 163 16.81 10.78 -16.18
CA GLY A 163 15.81 11.12 -17.19
C GLY A 163 15.79 10.17 -18.38
N CYS A 164 15.08 10.63 -19.40
CA CYS A 164 14.90 9.95 -20.66
C CYS A 164 15.64 10.66 -21.78
N ALA A 165 16.30 9.89 -22.63
CA ALA A 165 16.99 10.39 -23.81
C ALA A 165 16.67 9.53 -25.03
N CYS A 166 16.73 10.15 -26.19
CA CYS A 166 16.68 9.40 -27.43
C CYS A 166 17.95 8.56 -27.63
N PRO A 167 17.83 7.31 -28.11
CA PRO A 167 18.99 6.45 -28.34
C PRO A 167 19.94 7.06 -29.37
N ALA A 168 21.19 6.62 -29.36
CA ALA A 168 22.22 7.10 -30.28
C ALA A 168 21.76 7.01 -31.75
N GLY A 169 21.99 8.10 -32.51
CA GLY A 169 21.55 8.22 -33.90
C GLY A 169 20.11 8.71 -34.07
N THR A 170 19.45 9.10 -32.98
CA THR A 170 18.13 9.74 -32.99
C THR A 170 18.11 11.02 -32.17
N TYR A 171 17.10 11.87 -32.37
CA TYR A 171 16.83 13.08 -31.60
C TYR A 171 15.35 13.18 -31.24
N LEU A 172 15.04 13.91 -30.17
CA LEU A 172 13.66 14.17 -29.79
C LEU A 172 13.06 15.18 -30.77
N LYS A 173 11.97 14.81 -31.44
CA LYS A 173 11.23 15.69 -32.32
C LYS A 173 10.07 16.35 -31.54
N PRO A 174 10.16 17.64 -31.16
CA PRO A 174 9.20 18.25 -30.24
C PRO A 174 7.76 18.30 -30.77
N ALA A 175 7.59 18.25 -32.10
CA ALA A 175 6.28 18.27 -32.74
C ALA A 175 5.49 16.96 -32.54
N THR A 176 6.17 15.83 -32.34
CA THR A 176 5.55 14.51 -32.21
C THR A 176 5.85 13.85 -30.88
N ASP A 177 6.76 14.41 -30.10
CA ASP A 177 7.24 13.86 -28.84
C ASP A 177 7.84 12.44 -28.99
N THR A 178 8.54 12.22 -30.11
CA THR A 178 9.12 10.92 -30.46
C THR A 178 10.56 11.05 -30.95
N CYS A 179 11.36 10.04 -30.67
CA CYS A 179 12.71 9.91 -31.20
C CYS A 179 12.66 9.67 -32.71
N SER A 180 13.29 10.57 -33.47
CA SER A 180 13.38 10.53 -34.92
C SER A 180 14.84 10.35 -35.36
N PRO A 181 15.12 9.67 -36.47
CA PRO A 181 16.48 9.40 -36.89
C PRO A 181 17.21 10.68 -37.31
N CYS A 182 18.51 10.79 -37.01
CA CYS A 182 19.32 11.94 -37.43
C CYS A 182 19.36 12.13 -38.95
N THR A 183 19.01 11.10 -39.73
CA THR A 183 18.91 11.17 -41.19
C THR A 183 17.85 12.15 -41.69
N ASP A 184 16.92 12.61 -40.84
CA ASP A 184 15.99 13.71 -41.14
C ASP A 184 16.75 15.01 -41.51
N PHE A 185 17.98 15.18 -41.01
CA PHE A 185 18.87 16.29 -41.33
C PHE A 185 19.79 16.05 -42.54
N GLY A 186 19.68 14.87 -43.15
CA GLY A 186 20.44 14.44 -44.31
C GLY A 186 21.01 13.03 -44.15
N PRO A 187 21.16 12.28 -45.25
CA PRO A 187 21.56 10.86 -45.21
C PRO A 187 22.97 10.64 -44.66
N ALA A 188 23.81 11.67 -44.66
CA ALA A 188 25.15 11.59 -44.10
C ALA A 188 25.20 11.87 -42.59
N CYS A 189 24.11 12.30 -41.96
CA CYS A 189 24.12 12.65 -40.56
C CYS A 189 24.11 11.41 -39.65
N THR A 190 25.12 11.29 -38.78
CA THR A 190 25.30 10.13 -37.90
C THR A 190 25.07 10.44 -36.43
N VAL A 191 25.29 11.69 -36.03
CA VAL A 191 24.99 12.19 -34.69
C VAL A 191 24.29 13.53 -34.85
N CYS A 192 23.21 13.72 -34.11
CA CYS A 192 22.45 14.95 -34.07
C CYS A 192 22.30 15.42 -32.61
N GLY A 193 22.17 16.73 -32.42
CA GLY A 193 21.98 17.31 -31.10
C GLY A 193 20.55 17.10 -30.57
N ALA A 194 20.39 17.21 -29.25
CA ALA A 194 19.08 17.12 -28.59
C ALA A 194 18.10 18.19 -29.10
N ASP A 195 18.59 19.39 -29.40
CA ASP A 195 17.80 20.52 -29.92
C ASP A 195 17.55 20.46 -31.44
N GLY A 196 18.00 19.39 -32.10
CA GLY A 196 17.98 19.24 -33.55
C GLY A 196 19.23 19.75 -34.25
N GLY A 197 19.49 19.20 -35.44
CA GLY A 197 20.64 19.50 -36.29
C GLY A 197 21.78 18.50 -36.15
N CYS A 198 22.50 18.30 -37.26
CA CYS A 198 23.61 17.37 -37.33
C CYS A 198 24.88 17.90 -36.64
N THR A 199 25.46 17.10 -35.75
CA THR A 199 26.72 17.40 -35.05
C THR A 199 27.88 16.55 -35.54
N ALA A 200 27.62 15.39 -36.15
CA ALA A 200 28.65 14.59 -36.81
C ALA A 200 28.14 13.93 -38.09
N CYS A 201 28.95 14.05 -39.15
CA CYS A 201 28.64 13.55 -40.47
C CYS A 201 29.55 12.36 -40.86
N SER A 202 29.00 11.46 -41.66
CA SER A 202 29.74 10.36 -42.30
C SER A 202 30.39 10.81 -43.61
N GLY A 203 31.23 9.95 -44.19
CA GLY A 203 31.75 10.17 -45.54
C GLY A 203 32.73 11.34 -45.69
N GLY A 204 33.34 11.82 -44.59
CA GLY A 204 34.28 12.94 -44.61
C GLY A 204 33.62 14.32 -44.71
N LEU A 205 32.29 14.39 -44.62
CA LEU A 205 31.55 15.64 -44.60
C LEU A 205 31.65 16.31 -43.23
N THR A 206 31.37 17.61 -43.19
CA THR A 206 31.38 18.40 -41.95
C THR A 206 30.01 19.05 -41.73
N PRO A 207 29.59 19.30 -40.47
CA PRO A 207 28.37 20.04 -40.20
C PRO A 207 28.37 21.41 -40.91
N ASP A 208 27.29 21.74 -41.59
CA ASP A 208 27.22 22.96 -42.41
C ASP A 208 26.95 24.26 -41.62
N GLY A 209 26.54 24.12 -40.36
CA GLY A 209 26.11 25.21 -39.46
C GLY A 209 24.63 25.56 -39.55
N GLN A 210 23.87 24.93 -40.45
CA GLN A 210 22.42 25.04 -40.63
C GLN A 210 21.68 23.76 -40.22
N GLY A 211 22.42 22.81 -39.63
CA GLY A 211 21.89 21.53 -39.15
C GLY A 211 22.07 20.38 -40.12
N GLY A 212 22.70 20.57 -41.29
CA GLY A 212 23.01 19.53 -42.28
C GLY A 212 24.51 19.19 -42.39
N CYS A 213 24.87 18.44 -43.43
CA CYS A 213 26.24 18.04 -43.75
C CYS A 213 26.68 18.57 -45.11
N LYS A 214 27.92 19.06 -45.23
CA LYS A 214 28.53 19.55 -46.47
C LYS A 214 29.97 19.08 -46.68
#